data_AF-A0AAD7VMB5-F1
#
_entry.id   AF-A0AAD7VMB5-F1
#
_cell.length_a   1.000
_cell.length_b   1.000
_cell.length_c   1.000
_cell.angle_alpha   90.00
_cell.angle_beta   90.00
_cell.angle_gamma   90.00
#
_symmetry.space_group_name_H-M   'P 1'
#
loop_
_entity.id
_entity.type
_entity.pdbx_description
1 polymer ?
#
loop_
_entity_poly.entity_id
_entity_poly.type
_entity_poly.pdbx_seq_one_letter_code
_entity_poly.pdbx_strand_id
1 'polypeptide(L)'
;MSDIRYFPNLPIILNLFRWRQKRRRSPPKRSLPPISQRRRRNSSVAEKAPAEKKPKAGKKLPKEGGASAGDKKKKRVKKSTETYKIYIFKVLKQVHPDIGISSKAMGIMNSFINDIFEKLAQESSRLARYNKKPTITSREIQTAVRLVLPGELAKHAVSEGTKAVTKFTSS
;
A
#
# COMPACT_ATOMS: atom_id res chain seq x y z
N MET A 1 17.05 7.73 -74.89
CA MET A 1 17.13 6.28 -74.59
C MET A 1 17.67 6.12 -73.19
N SER A 2 17.08 5.41 -72.24
CA SER A 2 15.77 4.77 -72.04
C SER A 2 15.88 4.07 -70.68
N ASP A 3 14.78 4.09 -69.95
CA ASP A 3 14.50 3.47 -68.66
C ASP A 3 15.15 2.10 -68.39
N ILE A 4 15.29 1.72 -67.12
CA ILE A 4 14.41 0.71 -66.48
C ILE A 4 14.85 0.39 -65.04
N ARG A 5 13.85 0.50 -64.17
CA ARG A 5 13.76 0.09 -62.76
C ARG A 5 13.91 -1.43 -62.63
N TYR A 6 14.62 -1.94 -61.60
CA TYR A 6 14.25 -3.23 -60.97
C TYR A 6 14.85 -3.37 -59.56
N PHE A 7 13.98 -3.27 -58.55
CA PHE A 7 14.22 -3.71 -57.18
C PHE A 7 13.81 -5.18 -57.05
N PRO A 8 14.59 -6.04 -56.37
CA PRO A 8 14.03 -7.25 -55.78
C PRO A 8 14.33 -7.39 -54.28
N ASN A 9 13.40 -8.04 -53.60
CA ASN A 9 13.46 -8.66 -52.27
C ASN A 9 13.04 -7.84 -51.03
N LEU A 10 11.71 -7.64 -50.97
CA LEU A 10 10.93 -7.54 -49.73
C LEU A 10 10.61 -8.95 -49.16
N PRO A 11 11.20 -9.35 -48.02
CA PRO A 11 10.52 -10.29 -47.13
C PRO A 11 10.45 -9.83 -45.65
N ILE A 12 10.75 -8.57 -45.35
CA ILE A 12 10.83 -8.08 -43.96
C ILE A 12 9.54 -7.38 -43.50
N ILE A 13 8.80 -6.73 -44.40
CA ILE A 13 7.62 -5.93 -44.01
C ILE A 13 6.39 -6.79 -43.68
N LEU A 14 6.28 -8.00 -44.24
CA LEU A 14 5.14 -8.90 -43.95
C LEU A 14 5.19 -9.51 -42.53
N ASN A 15 6.40 -9.75 -41.99
CA ASN A 15 6.56 -10.29 -40.63
C ASN A 15 6.28 -9.24 -39.54
N LEU A 16 6.57 -7.96 -39.80
CA LEU A 16 6.28 -6.88 -38.86
C LEU A 16 4.78 -6.57 -38.77
N PHE A 17 4.04 -6.70 -39.88
CA PHE A 17 2.58 -6.50 -39.89
C PHE A 17 1.83 -7.62 -39.15
N ARG A 18 2.28 -8.89 -39.30
CA ARG A 18 1.71 -10.04 -38.57
C ARG A 18 1.99 -9.99 -37.07
N TRP A 19 3.15 -9.48 -36.65
CA TRP A 19 3.49 -9.31 -35.24
C TRP A 19 2.70 -8.18 -34.55
N ARG A 20 2.42 -7.08 -35.28
CA ARG A 20 1.62 -5.95 -34.76
C ARG A 20 0.14 -6.30 -34.57
N GLN A 21 -0.43 -7.19 -35.38
CA GLN A 21 -1.81 -7.67 -35.23
C GLN A 21 -1.99 -8.67 -34.06
N LYS A 22 -0.96 -9.47 -33.74
CA LYS A 22 -1.04 -10.46 -32.64
C LYS A 22 -0.99 -9.83 -31.23
N ARG A 23 -0.52 -8.57 -31.11
CA ARG A 23 -0.51 -7.80 -29.85
C ARG A 23 -1.81 -7.05 -29.55
N ARG A 24 -2.80 -7.07 -30.45
CA ARG A 24 -4.09 -6.37 -30.29
C ARG A 24 -5.27 -7.26 -29.86
N ARG A 25 -5.02 -8.49 -29.44
CA ARG A 25 -6.04 -9.36 -28.83
C ARG A 25 -5.88 -9.37 -27.30
N SER A 26 -6.68 -8.56 -26.63
CA SER A 26 -6.88 -8.63 -25.17
C SER A 26 -7.50 -9.98 -24.79
N PRO A 27 -7.03 -10.66 -23.72
CA PRO A 27 -7.69 -11.88 -23.26
C PRO A 27 -9.08 -11.57 -22.68
N PRO A 28 -10.08 -12.46 -22.83
CA PRO A 28 -11.41 -12.22 -22.28
C PRO A 28 -11.35 -12.25 -20.74
N LYS A 29 -12.05 -11.30 -20.10
CA LYS A 29 -12.25 -11.27 -18.64
C LYS A 29 -12.96 -12.56 -18.22
N ARG A 30 -12.25 -13.42 -17.48
CA ARG A 30 -12.84 -14.58 -16.80
C ARG A 30 -13.69 -14.05 -15.65
N SER A 31 -15.02 -14.11 -15.78
CA SER A 31 -15.96 -13.80 -14.71
C SER A 31 -15.87 -14.87 -13.62
N LEU A 32 -15.50 -14.45 -12.40
CA LEU A 32 -15.59 -15.31 -11.22
C LEU A 32 -17.07 -15.43 -10.80
N PRO A 33 -17.56 -16.64 -10.44
CA PRO A 33 -18.91 -16.80 -9.91
C PRO A 33 -19.03 -16.18 -8.50
N PRO A 34 -20.24 -15.75 -8.09
CA PRO A 34 -20.44 -15.17 -6.76
C PRO A 34 -20.23 -16.22 -5.66
N ILE A 35 -19.48 -15.84 -4.63
CA ILE A 35 -19.30 -16.65 -3.41
C ILE A 35 -20.66 -16.78 -2.72
N SER A 36 -21.27 -17.94 -2.92
CA SER A 36 -22.45 -18.42 -2.22
C SER A 36 -22.20 -18.50 -0.72
N GLN A 37 -23.22 -18.08 0.02
CA GLN A 37 -23.37 -18.06 1.46
C GLN A 37 -22.74 -19.27 2.17
N ARG A 38 -21.76 -19.03 3.04
CA ARG A 38 -21.44 -19.96 4.13
C ARG A 38 -21.94 -19.36 5.45
N ARG A 39 -23.23 -19.56 5.71
CA ARG A 39 -23.81 -19.53 7.07
C ARG A 39 -22.99 -20.49 7.92
N ARG A 40 -22.21 -19.97 8.86
CA ARG A 40 -21.77 -20.77 10.02
C ARG A 40 -22.85 -20.66 11.09
N ARG A 41 -23.67 -21.71 11.15
CA ARG A 41 -24.47 -22.09 12.31
C ARG A 41 -23.50 -22.34 13.47
N ASN A 42 -23.69 -21.64 14.59
CA ASN A 42 -23.11 -22.05 15.86
C ASN A 42 -24.00 -23.18 16.41
N SER A 43 -23.42 -24.37 16.51
CA SER A 43 -23.97 -25.51 17.21
C SER A 43 -23.70 -25.40 18.71
N SER A 44 -24.78 -25.52 19.46
CA SER A 44 -24.93 -25.79 20.88
C SER A 44 -24.26 -27.10 21.34
N VAL A 45 -23.62 -27.08 22.52
CA VAL A 45 -23.53 -28.16 23.54
C VAL A 45 -23.13 -27.45 24.87
N ALA A 46 -24.04 -27.23 25.83
CA ALA A 46 -24.35 -28.03 27.05
C ALA A 46 -23.23 -27.94 28.14
N GLU A 47 -23.41 -27.83 29.47
CA GLU A 47 -24.54 -27.76 30.42
C GLU A 47 -23.97 -27.57 31.87
N LYS A 48 -24.85 -27.24 32.84
CA LYS A 48 -24.80 -27.35 34.32
C LYS A 48 -24.28 -26.13 35.10
N ALA A 49 -24.83 -25.70 36.25
CA ALA A 49 -26.08 -25.85 37.02
C ALA A 49 -25.89 -24.96 38.31
N PRO A 50 -26.92 -24.65 39.12
CA PRO A 50 -27.05 -23.40 39.89
C PRO A 50 -26.95 -23.52 41.43
N ALA A 51 -26.79 -22.38 42.15
CA ALA A 51 -27.12 -22.07 43.57
C ALA A 51 -26.06 -21.08 44.13
N GLU A 52 -26.26 -20.14 45.06
CA GLU A 52 -27.36 -19.47 45.78
C GLU A 52 -26.67 -18.39 46.66
N LYS A 53 -27.43 -17.40 47.17
CA LYS A 53 -27.15 -16.48 48.31
C LYS A 53 -26.60 -15.06 48.05
N LYS A 54 -27.49 -14.09 48.32
CA LYS A 54 -27.23 -12.67 48.67
C LYS A 54 -26.75 -12.54 50.14
N PRO A 55 -26.18 -11.39 50.56
CA PRO A 55 -27.00 -10.36 51.25
C PRO A 55 -26.63 -8.90 50.90
N LYS A 56 -27.62 -8.03 50.62
CA LYS A 56 -28.17 -6.92 51.45
C LYS A 56 -27.27 -5.68 51.65
N ALA A 57 -27.72 -4.55 51.09
CA ALA A 57 -27.81 -3.19 51.67
C ALA A 57 -28.04 -2.22 50.49
N GLY A 58 -28.93 -1.24 50.46
CA GLY A 58 -29.89 -0.70 51.39
C GLY A 58 -30.39 0.62 50.77
N LYS A 59 -31.70 0.88 50.87
CA LYS A 59 -32.39 2.17 50.71
C LYS A 59 -32.56 2.84 49.32
N LYS A 60 -33.75 3.43 49.21
CA LYS A 60 -34.48 3.98 48.07
C LYS A 60 -34.42 5.53 48.06
N LEU A 61 -34.28 6.09 46.83
CA LEU A 61 -34.94 7.30 46.26
C LEU A 61 -34.55 8.69 46.84
N PRO A 62 -34.76 9.86 46.15
CA PRO A 62 -35.65 10.12 45.00
C PRO A 62 -35.18 11.12 43.90
N LYS A 63 -35.94 11.10 42.78
CA LYS A 63 -36.36 12.14 41.80
C LYS A 63 -35.57 13.45 41.49
N GLU A 64 -35.65 13.73 40.19
CA GLU A 64 -35.79 15.04 39.48
C GLU A 64 -34.57 15.94 39.25
N GLY A 65 -34.37 16.28 37.96
CA GLY A 65 -33.56 17.41 37.52
C GLY A 65 -32.79 17.13 36.22
N GLY A 66 -33.05 17.90 35.17
CA GLY A 66 -32.02 18.18 34.16
C GLY A 66 -32.38 17.90 32.70
N ALA A 67 -32.99 18.91 32.09
CA ALA A 67 -32.99 19.28 30.68
C ALA A 67 -31.88 18.68 29.77
N SER A 68 -32.32 18.28 28.57
CA SER A 68 -31.66 18.46 27.27
C SER A 68 -30.16 18.19 27.14
N ALA A 69 -29.79 17.13 26.43
CA ALA A 69 -28.67 17.18 25.50
C ALA A 69 -28.82 16.06 24.47
N GLY A 70 -28.96 16.46 23.21
CA GLY A 70 -29.22 15.56 22.10
C GLY A 70 -28.19 14.45 21.97
N ASP A 71 -28.70 13.30 21.53
CA ASP A 71 -27.98 12.11 21.09
C ASP A 71 -27.15 12.41 19.84
N LYS A 72 -26.15 13.28 19.97
CA LYS A 72 -25.08 13.41 18.98
C LYS A 72 -24.11 12.27 19.24
N LYS A 73 -24.50 11.09 18.77
CA LYS A 73 -23.61 10.00 18.37
C LYS A 73 -22.50 10.61 17.53
N LYS A 74 -21.41 11.03 18.18
CA LYS A 74 -20.16 11.46 17.53
C LYS A 74 -19.75 10.28 16.68
N LYS A 75 -20.12 10.35 15.40
CA LYS A 75 -19.67 9.47 14.34
C LYS A 75 -18.16 9.60 14.40
N ARG A 76 -17.53 8.68 15.13
CA ARG A 76 -16.08 8.59 15.31
C ARG A 76 -15.55 8.49 13.90
N VAL A 77 -15.12 9.63 13.35
CA VAL A 77 -14.46 9.70 12.07
C VAL A 77 -13.28 8.76 12.27
N LYS A 78 -13.37 7.56 11.70
CA LYS A 78 -12.23 6.66 11.62
C LYS A 78 -11.20 7.51 10.87
N LYS A 79 -10.27 8.12 11.60
CA LYS A 79 -9.08 8.72 11.06
C LYS A 79 -8.41 7.54 10.39
N SER A 80 -8.67 7.39 9.09
CA SER A 80 -8.14 6.28 8.31
C SER A 80 -6.65 6.43 8.46
N THR A 81 -6.03 5.56 9.24
CA THR A 81 -4.59 5.56 9.39
C THR A 81 -4.09 5.15 8.02
N GLU A 82 -3.67 6.13 7.23
CA GLU A 82 -3.10 5.91 5.92
C GLU A 82 -1.82 5.12 6.17
N THR A 83 -1.87 3.84 5.82
CA THR A 83 -0.82 2.87 6.14
C THR A 83 -0.29 2.29 4.86
N TYR A 84 0.97 1.89 4.86
CA TYR A 84 1.64 1.38 3.67
C TYR A 84 1.25 -0.06 3.30
N LYS A 85 0.26 -0.64 4.00
CA LYS A 85 -0.13 -2.07 3.89
C LYS A 85 -0.46 -2.51 2.47
N ILE A 86 -1.19 -1.68 1.72
CA ILE A 86 -1.58 -1.97 0.34
C ILE A 86 -0.34 -2.03 -0.57
N TYR A 87 0.61 -1.11 -0.38
CA TYR A 87 1.83 -1.03 -1.17
C TYR A 87 2.81 -2.16 -0.82
N ILE A 88 2.94 -2.50 0.47
CA ILE A 88 3.72 -3.64 0.93
C ILE A 88 3.22 -4.93 0.27
N PHE A 89 1.89 -5.13 0.22
CA PHE A 89 1.31 -6.31 -0.42
C PHE A 89 1.55 -6.33 -1.94
N LYS A 90 1.42 -5.17 -2.61
CA LYS A 90 1.73 -5.04 -4.05
C LYS A 90 3.17 -5.45 -4.36
N VAL A 91 4.14 -4.93 -3.60
CA VAL A 91 5.57 -5.26 -3.79
C VAL A 91 5.81 -6.74 -3.48
N LEU A 92 5.21 -7.28 -2.41
CA LEU A 92 5.34 -8.70 -2.06
C LEU A 92 4.90 -9.61 -3.21
N LYS A 93 3.78 -9.31 -3.87
CA LYS A 93 3.29 -10.11 -5.00
C LYS A 93 4.13 -9.95 -6.28
N GLN A 94 4.88 -8.86 -6.41
CA GLN A 94 5.84 -8.70 -7.52
C GLN A 94 7.07 -9.58 -7.32
N VAL A 95 7.55 -9.76 -6.08
CA VAL A 95 8.72 -10.60 -5.77
C VAL A 95 8.38 -12.07 -5.56
N HIS A 96 7.24 -12.35 -4.92
CA HIS A 96 6.77 -13.70 -4.60
C HIS A 96 5.24 -13.82 -4.74
N PRO A 97 4.74 -14.23 -5.92
CA PRO A 97 3.31 -14.33 -6.20
C PRO A 97 2.54 -15.28 -5.27
N ASP A 98 3.17 -16.35 -4.80
CA ASP A 98 2.49 -17.42 -4.05
C ASP A 98 2.63 -17.29 -2.52
N ILE A 99 3.47 -16.36 -2.05
CA ILE A 99 3.70 -16.15 -0.61
C ILE A 99 2.68 -15.16 -0.04
N GLY A 100 2.26 -15.41 1.21
CA GLY A 100 1.44 -14.51 2.02
C GLY A 100 2.23 -13.93 3.21
N ILE A 101 1.78 -12.79 3.73
CA ILE A 101 2.38 -12.14 4.91
C ILE A 101 1.36 -12.12 6.05
N SER A 102 1.82 -12.41 7.28
CA SER A 102 0.97 -12.36 8.47
C SER A 102 0.61 -10.93 8.87
N SER A 103 -0.47 -10.75 9.63
CA SER A 103 -0.90 -9.43 10.12
C SER A 103 0.14 -8.78 11.04
N LYS A 104 0.84 -9.58 11.85
CA LYS A 104 1.94 -9.13 12.73
C LYS A 104 3.14 -8.66 11.90
N ALA A 105 3.58 -9.45 10.92
CA ALA A 105 4.67 -9.07 10.03
C ALA A 105 4.32 -7.82 9.20
N MET A 106 3.08 -7.68 8.75
CA MET A 106 2.60 -6.47 8.08
C MET A 106 2.70 -5.23 8.98
N GLY A 107 2.42 -5.37 10.28
CA GLY A 107 2.61 -4.29 11.26
C GLY A 107 4.08 -3.87 11.38
N ILE A 108 4.99 -4.85 11.49
CA ILE A 108 6.44 -4.61 11.56
C ILE A 108 6.92 -3.86 10.30
N MET A 109 6.50 -4.32 9.10
CA MET A 109 6.87 -3.68 7.84
C MET A 109 6.36 -2.25 7.73
N ASN A 110 5.14 -1.97 8.19
CA ASN A 110 4.61 -0.61 8.20
C ASN A 110 5.41 0.30 9.13
N SER A 111 5.78 -0.17 10.32
CA SER A 111 6.62 0.61 11.24
C SER A 111 8.04 0.80 10.69
N PHE A 112 8.61 -0.22 10.05
CA PHE A 112 9.93 -0.13 9.41
C PHE A 112 9.98 0.97 8.34
N ILE A 113 8.96 1.06 7.48
CA ILE A 113 8.90 2.12 6.46
C ILE A 113 8.82 3.50 7.12
N ASN A 114 8.05 3.65 8.19
CA ASN A 114 7.96 4.93 8.91
C ASN A 114 9.28 5.32 9.58
N ASP A 115 10.00 4.37 10.20
CA ASP A 115 11.31 4.63 10.82
C ASP A 115 12.34 5.08 9.78
N ILE A 116 12.42 4.40 8.64
CA ILE A 116 13.33 4.81 7.55
C ILE A 116 12.92 6.14 6.95
N PHE A 117 11.62 6.37 6.74
CA PHE A 117 11.12 7.64 6.21
C PHE A 117 11.47 8.80 7.12
N GLU A 118 11.24 8.66 8.43
CA GLU A 118 11.54 9.70 9.41
C GLU A 118 13.05 9.98 9.48
N LYS A 119 13.90 8.94 9.51
CA LYS A 119 15.36 9.10 9.43
C LYS A 119 15.80 9.86 8.18
N LEU A 120 15.29 9.49 7.00
CA LEU A 120 15.63 10.17 5.75
C LEU A 120 15.13 11.62 5.71
N ALA A 121 13.90 11.88 6.19
CA ALA A 121 13.34 13.22 6.23
C ALA A 121 14.12 14.14 7.18
N GLN A 122 14.51 13.63 8.35
CA GLN A 122 15.32 14.36 9.31
C GLN A 122 16.70 14.72 8.74
N GLU A 123 17.42 13.76 8.15
CA GLU A 123 18.72 14.02 7.53
C GLU A 123 18.63 14.98 6.34
N SER A 124 17.61 14.82 5.50
CA SER A 124 17.38 15.72 4.36
C SER A 124 17.07 17.15 4.80
N SER A 125 16.30 17.31 5.89
CA SER A 125 16.02 18.61 6.50
C SER A 125 17.28 19.25 7.07
N ARG A 126 18.14 18.48 7.75
CA ARG A 126 19.46 18.96 8.23
C ARG A 126 20.33 19.44 7.07
N LEU A 127 20.42 18.67 5.99
CA LEU A 127 21.15 19.03 4.76
C LEU A 127 20.63 20.34 4.12
N ALA A 128 19.31 20.52 4.02
CA ALA A 128 18.73 21.75 3.49
C ALA A 128 19.09 22.97 4.36
N ARG A 129 19.08 22.81 5.69
CA ARG A 129 19.46 23.86 6.65
C ARG A 129 20.94 24.22 6.56
N TYR A 130 21.84 23.26 6.37
CA TYR A 130 23.27 23.54 6.16
C TYR A 130 23.51 24.38 4.89
N ASN A 131 22.77 24.07 3.83
CA ASN A 131 22.84 24.81 2.58
C ASN A 131 22.05 26.14 2.60
N LYS A 132 21.42 26.49 3.73
CA LYS A 132 20.57 27.68 3.92
C LYS A 132 19.43 27.78 2.90
N LYS A 133 18.92 26.64 2.43
CA LYS A 133 17.79 26.58 1.49
C LYS A 133 16.50 26.20 2.24
N PRO A 134 15.36 26.88 1.99
CA PRO A 134 14.09 26.52 2.60
C PRO A 134 13.43 25.29 1.94
N THR A 135 13.93 24.86 0.79
CA THR A 135 13.35 23.79 -0.02
C THR A 135 14.22 22.55 0.02
N ILE A 136 13.63 21.40 0.34
CA ILE A 136 14.27 20.09 0.22
C ILE A 136 14.14 19.62 -1.23
N THR A 137 15.25 19.46 -1.95
CA THR A 137 15.27 18.97 -3.33
C THR A 137 15.65 17.49 -3.37
N SER A 138 15.51 16.86 -4.55
CA SER A 138 15.95 15.48 -4.78
C SER A 138 17.44 15.26 -4.47
N ARG A 139 18.26 16.32 -4.52
CA ARG A 139 19.68 16.29 -4.17
C ARG A 139 19.92 16.07 -2.67
N GLU A 140 19.16 16.75 -1.81
CA GLU A 140 19.23 16.53 -0.36
C GLU A 140 18.76 15.11 0.00
N ILE A 141 17.67 14.64 -0.62
CA ILE A 141 17.20 13.25 -0.41
C ILE A 141 18.27 12.24 -0.85
N GLN A 142 18.86 12.41 -2.02
CA GLN A 142 19.89 11.50 -2.54
C GLN A 142 21.12 11.44 -1.62
N THR A 143 21.53 12.59 -1.08
CA THR A 143 22.65 12.68 -0.14
C THR A 143 22.29 12.05 1.20
N ALA A 144 21.08 12.31 1.71
CA ALA A 144 20.59 11.70 2.94
C ALA A 144 20.52 10.16 2.84
N VAL A 145 20.10 9.61 1.70
CA VAL A 145 20.08 8.16 1.47
C VAL A 145 21.48 7.55 1.59
N ARG A 146 22.51 8.23 1.10
CA ARG A 146 23.91 7.78 1.22
C ARG A 146 24.46 7.86 2.64
N LEU A 147 23.91 8.76 3.47
CA LEU A 147 24.30 8.89 4.88
C LEU A 147 23.59 7.87 5.77
N VAL A 148 22.32 7.59 5.50
CA VAL A 148 21.49 6.70 6.33
C VAL A 148 21.71 5.22 6.01
N LEU A 149 21.93 4.86 4.75
CA LEU A 149 22.06 3.46 4.34
C LEU A 149 23.54 3.07 4.19
N PRO A 150 23.95 1.89 4.69
CA PRO A 150 25.33 1.42 4.55
C PRO A 150 25.59 0.75 3.20
N GLY A 151 26.83 0.87 2.72
CA GLY A 151 27.42 0.02 1.68
C GLY A 151 26.60 -0.09 0.39
N GLU A 152 26.32 -1.32 -0.02
CA GLU A 152 25.65 -1.62 -1.29
C GLU A 152 24.17 -1.18 -1.32
N LEU A 153 23.52 -1.13 -0.15
CA LEU A 153 22.12 -0.70 -0.05
C LEU A 153 21.96 0.76 -0.49
N ALA A 154 22.90 1.63 -0.14
CA ALA A 154 22.89 3.02 -0.57
C ALA A 154 22.99 3.14 -2.10
N LYS A 155 23.85 2.33 -2.75
CA LYS A 155 24.03 2.37 -4.20
C LYS A 155 22.76 1.97 -4.94
N HIS A 156 22.13 0.87 -4.49
CA HIS A 156 20.87 0.41 -5.08
C HIS A 156 19.74 1.42 -4.83
N ALA A 157 19.59 1.93 -3.60
CA ALA A 157 18.56 2.90 -3.28
C ALA A 157 18.68 4.19 -4.09
N VAL A 158 19.90 4.70 -4.27
CA VAL A 158 20.14 5.86 -5.14
C VAL A 158 19.82 5.56 -6.59
N SER A 159 20.21 4.38 -7.09
CA SER A 159 19.95 3.97 -8.48
C SER A 159 18.45 3.85 -8.76
N GLU A 160 17.69 3.22 -7.86
CA GLU A 160 16.23 3.12 -7.96
C GLU A 160 15.55 4.50 -7.85
N GLY A 161 16.05 5.36 -6.95
CA GLY A 161 15.56 6.73 -6.81
C GLY A 161 15.73 7.56 -8.09
N THR A 162 16.91 7.50 -8.72
CA THR A 162 17.16 8.21 -9.98
C THR A 162 16.28 7.70 -11.10
N LYS A 163 16.10 6.37 -11.24
CA LYS A 163 15.18 5.79 -12.23
C LYS A 163 13.76 6.32 -12.07
N ALA A 164 13.27 6.40 -10.83
CA ALA A 164 11.92 6.90 -10.54
C ALA A 164 11.77 8.37 -10.94
N VAL A 165 12.76 9.21 -10.62
CA VAL A 165 12.76 10.64 -11.00
C VAL A 165 12.75 10.80 -12.52
N THR A 166 13.62 10.07 -13.24
CA THR A 166 13.65 10.13 -14.71
C THR A 166 12.32 9.72 -15.32
N LYS A 167 11.73 8.61 -14.84
CA LYS A 167 10.42 8.15 -15.33
C LYS A 167 9.31 9.17 -15.08
N PHE A 168 9.33 9.84 -13.93
CA PHE A 168 8.36 10.89 -13.60
C PHE A 168 8.53 12.11 -14.51
N THR A 169 9.76 12.54 -14.81
CA THR A 169 10.00 13.67 -15.72
C THR A 169 9.69 13.37 -17.18
N SER A 170 9.68 12.10 -17.59
CA SER A 170 9.33 11.66 -18.95
C SER A 170 7.86 11.28 -19.11
N SER A 171 7.06 11.35 -18.05
CA SER A 171 5.60 11.12 -18.07
C SER A 171 4.86 12.43 -18.33
#